data_AF-A0AAW1BQA1-F1
#
_entry.id   AF-A0AAW1BQA1-F1
#
_cell.length_a   1.000
_cell.length_b   1.000
_cell.length_c   1.000
_cell.angle_alpha   90.00
_cell.angle_beta   90.00
_cell.angle_gamma   90.00
#
_symmetry.space_group_name_H-M   'P 1'
#
loop_
_entity.id
_entity.type
_entity.pdbx_description
1 polymer ?
#
loop_
_entity_poly.entity_id
_entity_poly.type
_entity_poly.pdbx_seq_one_letter_code
_entity_poly.pdbx_strand_id
1 'polypeptide(L)'
;MFFFPGTVKRYLLKQREKSSNPKFRYENWGPTFFSFPYLLFVLKVKWKRLEDEAFQGYPAPNTPVADLSGKIHRILDFMQGNRPLVLTFGSCT
;
A
#
# COMPACT_ATOMS: atom_id res chain seq x y z
N MET A 1 20.77 5.32 13.60
CA MET A 1 20.31 5.83 14.91
C MET A 1 18.97 5.19 15.23
N PHE A 2 18.87 4.31 16.24
CA PHE A 2 17.60 3.76 16.71
C PHE A 2 17.08 4.64 17.84
N PHE A 3 15.89 5.22 17.68
CA PHE A 3 15.23 5.89 18.79
C PHE A 3 14.66 4.81 19.73
N PHE A 4 15.17 4.72 20.96
CA PHE A 4 14.66 3.89 22.06
C PHE A 4 14.48 2.37 21.75
N PRO A 5 15.58 1.63 21.51
CA PRO A 5 15.53 0.22 21.12
C PRO A 5 14.80 -0.70 22.12
N GLY A 6 14.84 -0.39 23.42
CA GLY A 6 14.15 -1.15 24.46
C GLY A 6 12.63 -1.05 24.39
N THR A 7 12.09 0.15 24.11
CA THR A 7 10.65 0.39 24.01
C THR A 7 10.08 -0.19 22.72
N VAL A 8 10.80 -0.03 21.60
CA VAL A 8 10.46 -0.63 20.30
C VAL A 8 10.38 -2.14 20.40
N LYS A 9 11.36 -2.80 21.03
CA LYS A 9 11.37 -4.25 21.24
C LYS A 9 10.13 -4.71 22.01
N ARG A 10 9.76 -4.01 23.09
CA ARG A 10 8.55 -4.33 23.88
C ARG A 10 7.26 -4.15 23.08
N TYR A 11 7.16 -3.08 22.28
CA TYR A 11 5.99 -2.81 21.43
C TYR A 11 5.82 -3.89 20.35
N LEU A 12 6.89 -4.23 19.63
CA LEU A 12 6.85 -5.24 18.56
C LEU A 12 6.57 -6.65 19.10
N LEU A 13 7.09 -6.99 20.29
CA LEU A 13 6.77 -8.25 20.95
C LEU A 13 5.29 -8.34 21.37
N LYS A 14 4.68 -7.25 21.87
CA LYS A 14 3.23 -7.20 22.13
C LYS A 14 2.39 -7.34 20.85
N GLN A 15 2.87 -6.79 19.73
CA GLN A 15 2.19 -6.95 18.43
C GLN A 15 2.28 -8.40 17.90
N ARG A 16 3.34 -9.13 18.28
CA ARG A 16 3.56 -10.55 17.92
C ARG A 16 2.59 -11.51 18.61
N GLU A 17 2.10 -11.22 19.82
CA GLU A 17 1.06 -12.04 20.46
C GLU A 17 -0.21 -12.14 19.60
N LYS A 18 -0.42 -11.20 18.66
CA LYS A 18 -1.51 -11.24 17.69
C LYS A 18 -1.16 -11.96 16.37
N SER A 19 0.11 -12.25 16.08
CA SER A 19 0.55 -12.88 14.83
C SER A 19 1.21 -14.23 15.08
N SER A 20 0.43 -15.30 14.92
CA SER A 20 0.84 -16.71 15.13
C SER A 20 1.70 -17.26 13.98
N ASN A 21 2.81 -16.60 13.62
CA ASN A 21 3.75 -17.12 12.61
C ASN A 21 5.08 -17.58 13.26
N PRO A 22 5.34 -18.90 13.36
CA PRO A 22 6.54 -19.43 14.00
C PRO A 22 7.84 -19.16 13.24
N LYS A 23 7.79 -18.84 11.94
CA LYS A 23 8.97 -18.55 11.11
C LYS A 23 9.49 -17.12 11.27
N PHE A 24 8.75 -16.26 11.96
CA PHE A 24 9.05 -14.84 12.04
C PHE A 24 10.02 -14.53 13.20
N ARG A 25 11.27 -14.19 12.87
CA ARG A 25 12.34 -13.87 13.83
C ARG A 25 12.61 -12.37 13.87
N TYR A 26 12.57 -11.76 15.06
CA TYR A 26 12.80 -10.32 15.26
C TYR A 26 14.11 -9.85 14.63
N GLU A 27 15.16 -10.66 14.72
CA GLU A 27 16.49 -10.31 14.22
C GLU A 27 16.52 -10.08 12.70
N ASN A 28 15.57 -10.66 11.96
CA ASN A 28 15.51 -10.55 10.50
C ASN A 28 14.81 -9.27 10.01
N TRP A 29 14.05 -8.57 10.86
CA TRP A 29 13.19 -7.43 10.43
C TRP A 29 13.05 -6.31 11.46
N GLY A 30 13.15 -6.59 12.76
CA GLY A 30 13.03 -5.61 13.84
C GLY A 30 14.08 -4.49 13.78
N PRO A 31 15.36 -4.78 13.46
CA PRO A 31 16.39 -3.75 13.28
C PRO A 31 16.15 -2.83 12.07
N THR A 32 15.33 -3.18 11.10
CA THR A 32 15.02 -2.25 10.00
C THR A 32 13.87 -1.30 10.37
N PHE A 33 12.97 -1.72 11.26
CA PHE A 33 11.92 -0.88 11.83
C PHE A 33 12.51 0.27 12.69
N PHE A 34 11.97 1.48 12.52
CA PHE A 34 12.40 2.71 13.21
C PHE A 34 13.83 3.21 12.91
N SER A 35 14.47 2.68 11.88
CA SER A 35 15.64 3.34 11.29
C SER A 35 15.19 4.63 10.56
N PHE A 36 16.06 5.64 10.49
CA PHE A 36 15.77 6.86 9.71
C PHE A 36 15.41 6.56 8.25
N PRO A 37 16.11 5.63 7.54
CA PRO A 37 15.68 5.19 6.21
C PRO A 37 14.28 4.58 6.17
N TYR A 38 13.90 3.80 7.18
CA TYR A 38 12.55 3.23 7.27
C TYR A 38 11.49 4.30 7.52
N LEU A 39 11.77 5.29 8.38
CA LEU A 39 10.88 6.42 8.59
C LEU A 39 10.66 7.20 7.27
N LEU A 40 11.74 7.52 6.55
CA LEU A 40 11.66 8.17 5.24
C LEU A 40 10.88 7.33 4.22
N PHE A 41 11.08 6.01 4.22
CA PHE A 41 10.33 5.10 3.37
C PHE A 41 8.83 5.12 3.69
N VAL A 42 8.45 4.99 4.97
CA VAL A 42 7.05 5.01 5.40
C VAL A 42 6.41 6.35 5.04
N LEU A 43 7.08 7.47 5.31
CA LEU A 43 6.60 8.81 4.94
C LEU A 43 6.41 8.93 3.43
N LYS A 44 7.38 8.48 2.62
CA LYS A 44 7.28 8.48 1.16
C LYS A 44 6.10 7.66 0.66
N VAL A 45 5.89 6.46 1.21
CA VAL A 45 4.77 5.59 0.83
C VAL A 45 3.44 6.21 1.25
N LYS A 46 3.34 6.70 2.49
CA LYS A 46 2.11 7.34 3.00
C LYS A 46 1.77 8.61 2.21
N TRP A 47 2.76 9.43 1.88
CA TRP A 47 2.59 10.61 1.03
C TRP A 47 2.07 10.24 -0.36
N LYS A 48 2.69 9.25 -1.02
CA LYS A 48 2.23 8.78 -2.33
C LYS A 48 0.81 8.21 -2.28
N ARG A 49 0.42 7.56 -1.20
CA ARG A 49 -0.94 7.02 -1.01
C ARG A 49 -1.99 8.10 -0.79
N LEU A 50 -1.63 9.21 -0.13
CA LEU A 50 -2.53 10.37 0.05
C LEU A 50 -2.92 11.00 -1.29
N GLU A 51 -2.02 11.01 -2.27
CA GLU A 51 -2.31 11.52 -3.63
C GLU A 51 -3.14 10.54 -4.48
N ASP A 52 -3.22 9.26 -4.08
CA ASP A 52 -3.90 8.20 -4.84
C ASP A 52 -5.37 7.99 -4.40
N GLU A 53 -5.92 8.82 -3.50
CA GLU A 53 -7.31 8.69 -3.02
C GLU A 53 -8.32 9.31 -4.01
N ALA A 54 -9.33 8.54 -4.39
CA ALA A 54 -10.44 8.99 -5.23
C ALA A 54 -11.70 9.21 -4.38
N PHE A 55 -12.35 10.35 -4.56
CA PHE A 55 -13.53 10.76 -3.78
C PHE A 55 -14.77 10.92 -4.67
N GLN A 56 -15.95 10.62 -4.13
CA GLN A 56 -17.21 10.83 -4.85
C GLN A 56 -17.43 12.31 -5.17
N GLY A 57 -17.89 12.60 -6.39
CA GLY A 57 -18.13 13.97 -6.86
C GLY A 57 -16.91 14.68 -7.45
N TYR A 58 -15.72 14.08 -7.31
CA TYR A 58 -14.49 14.54 -7.96
C TYR A 58 -14.26 13.81 -9.29
N PRO A 59 -13.41 14.35 -10.18
CA PRO A 59 -13.07 13.67 -11.43
C PRO A 59 -12.51 12.26 -11.19
N ALA A 60 -13.02 11.28 -11.93
CA ALA A 60 -12.52 9.91 -11.84
C ALA A 60 -11.06 9.83 -12.32
N PRO A 61 -10.17 9.12 -11.60
CA PRO A 61 -8.77 9.03 -11.96
C PRO A 61 -8.58 8.25 -13.27
N ASN A 62 -7.79 8.81 -14.19
CA ASN A 62 -7.52 8.18 -15.50
C ASN A 62 -6.24 7.33 -15.47
N THR A 63 -6.19 6.34 -14.59
CA THR A 63 -5.00 5.50 -14.37
C THR A 63 -4.78 4.48 -15.50
N PRO A 64 -3.52 4.09 -15.78
CA PRO A 64 -3.22 3.07 -16.76
C PRO A 64 -3.66 1.68 -16.29
N VAL A 65 -4.17 0.88 -17.22
CA VAL A 65 -4.58 -0.53 -17.04
C VAL A 65 -4.04 -1.36 -18.20
N ALA A 66 -3.75 -2.63 -17.96
CA ALA A 66 -3.34 -3.56 -19.01
C ALA A 66 -4.53 -4.45 -19.41
N ASP A 67 -4.70 -4.68 -20.71
CA ASP A 67 -5.64 -5.69 -21.20
C ASP A 67 -5.04 -7.11 -21.13
N LEU A 68 -5.84 -8.11 -21.54
CA LEU A 68 -5.42 -9.51 -21.56
C LEU A 68 -4.26 -9.80 -22.54
N SER A 69 -4.02 -8.92 -23.50
CA SER A 69 -2.89 -9.00 -24.43
C SER A 69 -1.63 -8.29 -23.91
N GLY A 70 -1.71 -7.68 -22.72
CA GLY A 70 -0.62 -6.90 -22.13
C GLY A 70 -0.48 -5.49 -22.69
N LYS A 71 -1.42 -5.02 -23.53
CA LYS A 71 -1.42 -3.65 -24.04
C LYS A 71 -1.94 -2.70 -22.98
N ILE A 72 -1.27 -1.55 -22.86
CA ILE A 72 -1.64 -0.50 -21.91
C ILE A 72 -2.75 0.37 -22.51
N HIS A 73 -3.80 0.54 -21.73
CA HIS A 73 -4.91 1.48 -21.94
C HIS A 73 -5.07 2.35 -20.69
N ARG A 74 -6.01 3.30 -20.70
CA ARG A 74 -6.43 4.02 -19.50
C ARG A 74 -7.89 3.75 -19.18
N ILE A 75 -8.28 3.92 -17.91
CA ILE A 75 -9.66 3.65 -17.46
C ILE A 75 -10.69 4.41 -18.30
N LEU A 76 -10.44 5.69 -18.61
CA LEU A 76 -11.41 6.51 -19.35
C LEU A 76 -11.50 6.15 -20.83
N ASP A 77 -10.55 5.38 -21.39
CA ASP A 77 -10.63 4.91 -22.78
C ASP A 77 -11.80 3.93 -22.99
N PHE A 78 -12.32 3.33 -21.91
CA PHE A 78 -13.49 2.46 -21.92
C PHE A 78 -14.82 3.22 -21.79
N MET A 79 -14.80 4.54 -21.59
CA MET A 79 -16.02 5.34 -21.54
C MET A 79 -16.68 5.46 -22.93
N GLN A 80 -18.01 5.37 -22.97
CA GLN A 80 -18.80 5.52 -24.19
C GLN A 80 -19.74 6.73 -24.08
N GLY A 81 -19.22 7.92 -24.41
CA GLY A 81 -19.95 9.18 -24.26
C GLY A 81 -20.38 9.39 -22.81
N ASN A 82 -21.67 9.63 -22.58
CA ASN A 82 -22.23 9.88 -21.24
C ASN A 82 -22.77 8.62 -20.54
N ARG A 83 -22.47 7.42 -21.05
CA ARG A 83 -22.90 6.18 -20.41
C ARG A 83 -22.08 5.93 -19.15
N PRO A 84 -22.71 5.56 -18.02
CA PRO A 84 -21.98 5.18 -16.82
C PRO A 84 -21.05 4.00 -17.08
N LEU A 85 -19.80 4.13 -16.65
CA LEU A 85 -18.81 3.06 -16.65
C LEU A 85 -18.71 2.48 -15.23
N VAL A 86 -19.07 1.21 -15.07
CA VAL A 86 -18.98 0.50 -13.77
C VAL A 86 -17.69 -0.30 -13.74
N LEU A 87 -16.88 -0.09 -12.71
CA LEU A 87 -15.59 -0.76 -12.53
C LEU A 87 -15.70 -1.79 -11.41
N THR A 88 -15.17 -2.99 -11.65
CA THR A 88 -15.04 -4.04 -10.63
C THR A 88 -13.57 -4.42 -10.53
N PHE A 89 -12.98 -4.22 -9.35
CA PHE A 89 -11.60 -4.61 -9.06
C PHE A 89 -11.63 -5.87 -8.18
N GLY A 90 -10.86 -6.88 -8.56
CA GLY A 90 -10.79 -8.14 -7.83
C GLY A 90 -9.71 -9.06 -8.36
N SER A 91 -9.49 -10.17 -7.64
CA SER A 91 -8.58 -11.24 -8.00
C SER A 91 -9.20 -12.59 -7.61
N CYS A 92 -8.74 -13.67 -8.24
CA CYS A 92 -9.24 -15.02 -7.98
C CYS A 92 -8.66 -15.67 -6.70
N THR A 93 -7.83 -14.95 -5.95
CA THR A 93 -7.11 -15.42 -4.75
C THR A 93 -7.89 -15.18 -3.46
#